data_AF-A0A1X1BSB5-F1
#
_entry.id   AF-A0A1X1BSB5-F1
#
_cell.length_a   1.000
_cell.length_b   1.000
_cell.length_c   1.000
_cell.angle_alpha   90.00
_cell.angle_beta   90.00
_cell.angle_gamma   90.00
#
_symmetry.space_group_name_H-M   'P 1'
#
loop_
_entity.id
_entity.type
_entity.pdbx_description
1 polymer ?
#
loop_
_entity_poly.entity_id
_entity_poly.type
_entity_poly.pdbx_seq_one_letter_code
_entity_poly.pdbx_strand_id
1 'polypeptide(L)'
;MKKLLIAGALLALTGCSSSASRMAECEAQGVSRDTCYLAEQNRHAAIVGAAEKQALENAQFAQAAHKSAAKKWRYKDVVVSRDKSGIVSIDGKPAVMTENNNGNQVFATGISNVIFYKNGKVALMQNGQFEGWMK
;
A
#
# COMPACT_ATOMS: atom_id res chain seq x y z
N MET A 1 -10.41 36.46 8.17
CA MET A 1 -11.54 35.67 7.63
C MET A 1 -11.02 34.56 6.74
N LYS A 2 -10.99 33.30 7.23
CA LYS A 2 -10.86 32.01 6.47
C LYS A 2 -10.63 30.87 7.48
N LYS A 3 -11.68 30.51 8.24
CA LYS A 3 -11.66 29.35 9.15
C LYS A 3 -13.04 28.68 9.20
N LEU A 4 -13.59 28.36 8.02
CA LEU A 4 -14.88 27.66 7.92
C LEU A 4 -14.86 26.69 6.74
N LEU A 5 -13.94 25.71 6.74
CA LEU A 5 -13.96 24.56 5.80
C LEU A 5 -13.37 23.28 6.44
N ILE A 6 -13.64 23.01 7.72
CA ILE A 6 -13.24 21.75 8.39
C ILE A 6 -14.39 21.19 9.23
N ALA A 7 -15.63 21.28 8.74
CA ALA A 7 -16.81 20.74 9.42
C ALA A 7 -17.68 19.81 8.55
N GLY A 8 -17.22 19.46 7.34
CA GLY A 8 -18.03 18.69 6.37
C GLY A 8 -17.73 17.20 6.28
N ALA A 9 -16.65 16.69 6.89
CA ALA A 9 -16.17 15.32 6.65
C ALA A 9 -16.67 14.26 7.66
N LEU A 10 -17.43 14.66 8.69
CA LEU A 10 -17.87 13.76 9.77
C LEU A 10 -19.29 13.19 9.59
N LEU A 11 -20.02 13.57 8.54
CA LEU A 11 -21.44 13.19 8.36
C LEU A 11 -21.69 11.98 7.43
N ALA A 12 -20.66 11.29 6.95
CA ALA A 12 -20.81 10.21 5.97
C ALA A 12 -20.48 8.79 6.49
N LEU A 13 -20.66 8.53 7.79
CA LEU A 13 -20.52 7.18 8.38
C LEU A 13 -21.86 6.53 8.74
N THR A 14 -22.98 7.01 8.19
CA THR A 14 -24.33 6.44 8.42
C THR A 14 -24.53 5.04 7.82
N GLY A 15 -23.49 4.37 7.31
CA GLY A 15 -23.56 3.03 6.73
C GLY A 15 -23.29 1.86 7.69
N CYS A 16 -22.83 2.10 8.93
CA CYS A 16 -22.61 1.04 9.92
C CYS A 16 -23.89 0.70 10.68
N SER A 17 -24.94 0.24 9.98
CA SER A 17 -26.07 -0.40 10.66
C SER A 17 -25.61 -1.74 11.24
N SER A 18 -25.70 -1.86 12.56
CA SER A 18 -25.39 -3.10 13.28
C SER A 18 -26.32 -4.23 12.82
N SER A 19 -25.88 -5.49 12.95
CA SER A 19 -26.70 -6.66 12.59
C SER A 19 -28.05 -6.66 13.31
N ALA A 20 -28.09 -6.18 14.56
CA ALA A 20 -29.33 -6.03 15.33
C ALA A 20 -30.30 -5.01 14.72
N SER A 21 -29.80 -3.87 14.23
CA SER A 21 -30.61 -2.84 13.58
C SER A 21 -31.26 -3.36 12.29
N ARG A 22 -30.51 -4.13 11.49
CA ARG A 22 -30.98 -4.69 10.21
C ARG A 22 -32.04 -5.78 10.41
N MET A 23 -31.89 -6.60 11.46
CA MET A 23 -32.90 -7.61 11.80
C MET A 23 -34.20 -6.94 12.26
N ALA A 24 -34.12 -5.90 13.09
CA ALA A 24 -35.31 -5.17 13.56
C ALA A 24 -36.05 -4.47 12.40
N GLU A 25 -35.33 -3.90 11.44
CA GLU A 25 -35.92 -3.27 10.25
C GLU A 25 -36.55 -4.30 9.30
N CYS A 26 -35.94 -5.47 9.16
CA CYS A 26 -36.48 -6.57 8.36
C CYS A 26 -37.75 -7.15 9.00
N GLU A 27 -37.78 -7.35 10.31
CA GLU A 27 -38.99 -7.77 11.03
C GLU A 27 -40.08 -6.69 10.99
N ALA A 28 -39.71 -5.40 11.04
CA ALA A 28 -40.65 -4.27 10.90
C ALA A 28 -41.32 -4.20 9.51
N GLN A 29 -40.71 -4.80 8.49
CA GLN A 29 -41.30 -4.95 7.16
C GLN A 29 -42.29 -6.14 7.06
N GLY A 30 -42.55 -6.83 8.18
CA GLY A 30 -43.44 -8.00 8.24
C GLY A 30 -42.81 -9.28 7.71
N VAL A 31 -41.50 -9.30 7.53
CA VAL A 31 -40.74 -10.48 7.10
C VAL A 31 -40.47 -11.37 8.31
N SER A 32 -40.54 -12.69 8.15
CA SER A 32 -40.32 -13.59 9.29
C SER A 32 -38.86 -13.54 9.75
N ARG A 33 -38.64 -13.72 11.05
CA ARG A 33 -37.30 -13.73 11.65
C ARG A 33 -36.34 -14.70 10.96
N ASP A 34 -36.82 -15.89 10.57
CA ASP A 34 -36.00 -16.90 9.88
C ASP A 34 -35.56 -16.43 8.49
N THR A 35 -36.46 -15.77 7.75
CA THR A 35 -36.11 -15.19 6.45
C THR A 35 -35.16 -13.99 6.57
N CYS A 36 -35.31 -13.18 7.61
CA CYS A 36 -34.36 -12.11 7.93
C CYS A 36 -32.98 -12.66 8.28
N TYR A 37 -32.93 -13.76 9.04
CA TYR A 37 -31.68 -14.42 9.41
C TYR A 37 -30.96 -15.01 8.19
N LEU A 38 -31.69 -15.68 7.29
CA LEU A 38 -31.17 -16.18 6.01
C LEU A 38 -30.64 -15.04 5.12
N ALA A 39 -31.38 -13.94 5.01
CA ALA A 39 -30.93 -12.76 4.25
C ALA A 39 -29.63 -12.17 4.81
N GLU A 40 -29.53 -12.08 6.13
CA GLU A 40 -28.34 -11.56 6.80
C GLU A 40 -27.14 -12.53 6.65
N GLN A 41 -27.36 -13.84 6.70
CA GLN A 41 -26.33 -14.85 6.45
C GLN A 41 -25.79 -14.76 5.01
N ASN A 42 -26.69 -14.64 4.02
CA ASN A 42 -26.30 -14.42 2.62
C ASN A 42 -25.53 -13.12 2.43
N ARG A 43 -25.91 -12.05 3.14
CA ARG A 43 -25.18 -10.78 3.13
C ARG A 43 -23.76 -10.95 3.69
N HIS A 44 -23.60 -11.66 4.80
CA HIS A 44 -22.27 -11.93 5.37
C HIS A 44 -21.41 -12.75 4.40
N ALA A 45 -21.98 -13.81 3.80
CA ALA A 45 -21.27 -14.61 2.81
C ALA A 45 -20.83 -13.78 1.58
N ALA A 46 -21.70 -12.89 1.09
CA ALA A 46 -21.36 -11.99 -0.01
C ALA A 46 -20.24 -11.00 0.35
N ILE A 47 -20.24 -10.46 1.58
CA ILE A 47 -19.20 -9.54 2.04
C ILE A 47 -17.86 -10.25 2.21
N VAL A 48 -17.87 -11.42 2.83
CA VAL A 48 -16.64 -12.21 3.02
C VAL A 48 -16.07 -12.60 1.66
N GLY A 49 -16.89 -13.10 0.73
CA GLY A 49 -16.42 -13.46 -0.61
C GLY A 49 -15.88 -12.27 -1.42
N ALA A 50 -16.51 -11.09 -1.31
CA ALA A 50 -16.01 -9.87 -1.94
C ALA A 50 -14.69 -9.40 -1.32
N ALA A 51 -14.59 -9.45 0.01
CA ALA A 51 -13.38 -9.09 0.74
C ALA A 51 -12.22 -10.04 0.41
N GLU A 52 -12.47 -11.35 0.36
CA GLU A 52 -11.49 -12.37 -0.03
C GLU A 52 -10.99 -12.15 -1.47
N LYS A 53 -11.91 -11.91 -2.42
CA LYS A 53 -11.53 -11.62 -3.80
C LYS A 53 -10.66 -10.38 -3.91
N GLN A 54 -11.04 -9.30 -3.23
CA GLN A 54 -10.28 -8.06 -3.24
C GLN A 54 -8.93 -8.21 -2.54
N ALA A 55 -8.85 -9.00 -1.47
CA ALA A 55 -7.60 -9.33 -0.80
C ALA A 55 -6.67 -10.13 -1.73
N LEU A 56 -7.20 -11.10 -2.48
CA LEU A 56 -6.43 -11.88 -3.45
C LEU A 56 -5.95 -11.03 -4.63
N GLU A 57 -6.79 -10.17 -5.20
CA GLU A 57 -6.40 -9.26 -6.28
C GLU A 57 -5.29 -8.32 -5.81
N ASN A 58 -5.43 -7.70 -4.64
CA ASN A 58 -4.38 -6.85 -4.05
C ASN A 58 -3.08 -7.63 -3.78
N ALA A 59 -3.18 -8.88 -3.31
CA ALA A 59 -2.03 -9.75 -3.11
C ALA A 59 -1.36 -10.11 -4.46
N GLN A 60 -2.13 -10.31 -5.52
CA GLN A 60 -1.60 -10.55 -6.87
C GLN A 60 -0.90 -9.33 -7.44
N PHE A 61 -1.44 -8.12 -7.24
CA PHE A 61 -0.74 -6.89 -7.63
C PHE A 61 0.58 -6.70 -6.87
N ALA A 62 0.61 -7.04 -5.57
CA ALA A 62 1.84 -7.04 -4.78
C ALA A 62 2.84 -8.08 -5.31
N GLN A 63 2.40 -9.30 -5.65
CA GLN A 63 3.26 -10.36 -6.21
C GLN A 63 3.73 -10.05 -7.64
N ALA A 64 2.92 -9.38 -8.46
CA ALA A 64 3.31 -8.94 -9.80
C ALA A 64 4.40 -7.85 -9.76
N ALA A 65 4.37 -6.96 -8.76
CA ALA A 65 5.45 -6.02 -8.50
C ALA A 65 6.79 -6.73 -8.21
N HIS A 66 6.75 -7.89 -7.54
CA HIS A 66 7.93 -8.72 -7.27
C HIS A 66 8.51 -9.45 -8.50
N LYS A 67 7.82 -9.49 -9.65
CA LYS A 67 8.26 -10.21 -10.88
C LYS A 67 8.76 -9.32 -12.01
N SER A 68 8.88 -8.02 -11.78
CA SER A 68 9.61 -7.17 -12.69
C SER A 68 11.10 -7.54 -12.62
N ALA A 69 11.73 -7.78 -13.77
CA ALA A 69 13.18 -8.01 -13.85
C ALA A 69 13.92 -6.76 -13.36
N ALA A 70 14.11 -6.66 -12.05
CA ALA A 70 14.70 -5.51 -11.41
C ALA A 70 16.21 -5.56 -11.64
N LYS A 71 16.80 -4.45 -12.08
CA LYS A 71 18.25 -4.31 -12.08
C LYS A 71 18.69 -4.29 -10.63
N LYS A 72 19.60 -5.19 -10.27
CA LYS A 72 20.11 -5.33 -8.90
C LYS A 72 21.55 -4.85 -8.85
N TRP A 73 21.86 -4.10 -7.81
CA TRP A 73 23.20 -3.69 -7.45
C TRP A 73 23.51 -4.22 -6.06
N ARG A 74 24.74 -4.64 -5.84
CA ARG A 74 25.19 -5.20 -4.56
C ARG A 74 26.41 -4.48 -4.05
N TYR A 75 26.45 -4.29 -2.73
CA TYR A 75 27.63 -3.86 -2.01
C TYR A 75 27.64 -4.54 -0.64
N LYS A 76 28.64 -5.41 -0.41
CA LYS A 76 28.67 -6.32 0.75
C LYS A 76 27.34 -7.09 0.84
N ASP A 77 26.65 -7.01 1.97
CA ASP A 77 25.37 -7.69 2.23
C ASP A 77 24.14 -6.88 1.79
N VAL A 78 24.33 -5.64 1.30
CA VAL A 78 23.24 -4.76 0.91
C VAL A 78 22.87 -4.97 -0.56
N VAL A 79 21.59 -5.22 -0.81
CA VAL A 79 21.01 -5.42 -2.14
C VAL A 79 20.08 -4.27 -2.46
N VAL A 80 20.38 -3.55 -3.53
CA VAL A 80 19.50 -2.51 -4.08
C VAL A 80 18.90 -3.02 -5.36
N SER A 81 17.59 -2.90 -5.51
CA SER A 81 16.87 -3.28 -6.73
C SER A 81 16.05 -2.12 -7.26
N ARG A 82 16.06 -1.93 -8.58
CA ARG A 82 15.16 -1.01 -9.28
C ARG A 82 14.32 -1.79 -10.28
N ASP A 83 13.00 -1.75 -10.09
CA ASP A 83 12.08 -2.38 -11.03
C ASP A 83 11.91 -1.58 -12.33
N LYS A 84 11.17 -2.16 -13.29
CA LYS A 84 10.83 -1.51 -14.56
C LYS A 84 9.89 -0.31 -14.38
N SER A 85 9.14 -0.27 -13.28
CA SER A 85 8.26 0.83 -12.91
C SER A 85 9.01 2.00 -12.26
N GLY A 86 10.31 1.84 -12.01
CA GLY A 86 11.17 2.84 -11.38
C GLY A 86 11.17 2.81 -9.85
N ILE A 87 10.47 1.87 -9.21
CA ILE A 87 10.49 1.67 -7.76
C ILE A 87 11.86 1.13 -7.36
N VAL A 88 12.46 1.76 -6.36
CA VAL A 88 13.74 1.36 -5.77
C VAL A 88 13.48 0.71 -4.43
N SER A 89 14.16 -0.40 -4.16
CA SER A 89 14.17 -1.06 -2.86
C SER A 89 15.61 -1.28 -2.39
N ILE A 90 15.84 -1.11 -1.09
CA ILE A 90 17.11 -1.37 -0.41
C ILE A 90 16.83 -2.49 0.59
N ASP A 91 17.50 -3.63 0.45
CA ASP A 91 17.27 -4.86 1.23
C ASP A 91 15.81 -5.32 1.27
N GLY A 92 15.12 -5.19 0.12
CA GLY A 92 13.71 -5.54 -0.02
C GLY A 92 12.74 -4.53 0.59
N LYS A 93 13.21 -3.46 1.22
CA LYS A 93 12.38 -2.36 1.74
C LYS A 93 12.23 -1.27 0.69
N PRO A 94 11.02 -0.73 0.43
CA PRO A 94 10.84 0.35 -0.52
C PRO A 94 11.61 1.60 -0.06
N ALA A 95 12.27 2.27 -0.99
CA ALA A 95 12.98 3.52 -0.78
C ALA A 95 12.25 4.65 -1.50
N VAL A 96 12.18 5.81 -0.86
CA VAL A 96 11.54 7.02 -1.41
C VAL A 96 12.57 7.91 -2.07
N MET A 97 12.25 8.48 -3.22
CA MET A 97 13.14 9.45 -3.86
C MET A 97 13.09 10.76 -3.07
N THR A 98 14.23 11.14 -2.50
CA THR A 98 14.38 12.36 -1.69
C THR A 98 14.93 13.52 -2.49
N GLU A 99 15.76 13.26 -3.50
CA GLU A 99 16.35 14.31 -4.33
C GLU A 99 16.48 13.86 -5.78
N ASN A 100 16.32 14.81 -6.70
CA ASN A 100 16.68 14.66 -8.10
C ASN A 100 17.42 15.91 -8.57
N ASN A 101 18.71 15.77 -8.83
CA ASN A 101 19.58 16.89 -9.19
C ASN A 101 20.31 16.58 -10.49
N ASN A 102 19.90 17.23 -11.58
CA ASN A 102 20.49 17.08 -12.92
C ASN A 102 20.58 15.62 -13.41
N GLY A 103 19.61 14.78 -13.02
CA GLY A 103 19.56 13.35 -13.36
C GLY A 103 20.28 12.44 -12.38
N ASN A 104 20.86 12.98 -11.31
CA ASN A 104 21.29 12.20 -10.16
C ASN A 104 20.11 12.03 -9.20
N GLN A 105 19.70 10.78 -8.95
CA GLN A 105 18.52 10.47 -8.13
C GLN A 105 18.96 9.87 -6.81
N VAL A 106 18.46 10.43 -5.69
CA VAL A 106 18.73 9.92 -4.35
C VAL A 106 17.49 9.24 -3.82
N PHE A 107 17.64 8.00 -3.37
CA PHE A 107 16.59 7.21 -2.74
C PHE A 107 16.97 6.88 -1.30
N ALA A 108 16.04 7.09 -0.37
CA ALA A 108 16.27 6.88 1.06
C ALA A 108 15.33 5.81 1.62
N THR A 109 15.86 4.96 2.50
CA THR A 109 15.09 4.12 3.41
C THR A 109 15.66 4.29 4.82
N GLY A 110 14.95 5.04 5.67
CA GLY A 110 15.45 5.40 7.01
C GLY A 110 16.83 6.07 6.97
N ILE A 111 17.83 5.38 7.51
CA ILE A 111 19.24 5.84 7.62
C ILE A 111 20.12 5.52 6.40
N SER A 112 19.59 4.74 5.45
CA SER A 112 20.31 4.28 4.26
C SER A 112 19.87 5.10 3.05
N ASN A 113 20.83 5.67 2.34
CA ASN A 113 20.60 6.41 1.11
C ASN A 113 21.36 5.74 -0.05
N VAL A 114 20.76 5.75 -1.24
CA VAL A 114 21.37 5.29 -2.48
C VAL A 114 21.30 6.39 -3.51
N ILE A 115 22.44 6.68 -4.14
CA ILE A 115 22.55 7.69 -5.18
C ILE A 115 22.77 7.00 -6.53
N PHE A 116 21.83 7.19 -7.45
CA PHE A 116 21.98 6.82 -8.85
C PHE A 116 22.52 8.03 -9.62
N TYR A 117 23.74 7.94 -10.11
CA TYR A 117 24.33 8.99 -10.91
C TYR A 117 23.91 8.86 -12.38
N LYS A 118 23.87 9.98 -13.10
CA LYS A 118 23.58 10.03 -14.54
C LYS A 118 24.53 9.16 -15.39
N ASN A 119 25.76 8.96 -14.91
CA ASN A 119 26.77 8.09 -15.55
C ASN A 119 26.53 6.58 -15.33
N GLY A 120 25.45 6.20 -14.64
CA GLY A 120 25.09 4.81 -14.36
C GLY A 120 25.78 4.20 -13.14
N LYS A 121 26.67 4.94 -12.45
CA LYS A 121 27.24 4.50 -11.17
C LYS A 121 26.22 4.62 -10.06
N VAL A 122 26.27 3.69 -9.10
CA VAL A 122 25.38 3.66 -7.95
C VAL A 122 26.23 3.67 -6.68
N ALA A 123 25.95 4.61 -5.78
CA ALA A 123 26.63 4.75 -4.50
C ALA A 123 25.68 4.39 -3.36
N LEU A 124 26.20 3.67 -2.37
CA LEU A 124 25.51 3.42 -1.11
C LEU A 124 26.06 4.37 -0.04
N MET A 125 25.14 4.97 0.71
CA MET A 125 25.43 5.71 1.92
C MET A 125 24.65 5.09 3.08
N GLN A 126 25.30 4.93 4.22
CA GLN A 126 24.65 4.53 5.47
C GLN A 126 25.05 5.51 6.56
N ASN A 127 24.09 5.91 7.40
CA ASN A 127 24.34 6.84 8.51
C ASN A 127 25.03 8.15 8.06
N GLY A 128 24.72 8.63 6.86
CA GLY A 128 25.34 9.82 6.28
C GLY A 128 26.79 9.63 5.81
N GLN A 129 27.36 8.43 5.92
CA GLN A 129 28.70 8.10 5.44
C GLN A 129 28.64 7.34 4.11
N PHE A 130 29.61 7.60 3.24
CA PHE A 130 29.77 6.87 1.98
C PHE A 130 30.36 5.49 2.27
N GLU A 131 29.58 4.44 2.01
CA GLU A 131 30.01 3.06 2.21
C GLU A 131 30.79 2.54 1.01
N GLY A 132 30.34 2.83 -0.21
CA GLY A 132 31.01 2.36 -1.42
C GLY A 132 30.17 2.41 -2.69
N TRP A 133 30.81 2.02 -3.79
CA TRP A 133 30.19 1.88 -5.10
C TRP A 133 29.57 0.49 -5.26
N MET A 134 28.30 0.44 -5.64
CA MET A 134 27.58 -0.80 -5.87
C MET A 134 27.85 -1.37 -7.28
N LYS A 135 27.90 -2.70 -7.38
CA LYS A 135 28.11 -3.43 -8.64
C LYS A 135 26.89 -4.23 -9.05
#